data_AF-A0A2W4QC26-F1
#
_entry.id   AF-A0A2W4QC26-F1
#
_cell.length_a   1.000
_cell.length_b   1.000
_cell.length_c   1.000
_cell.angle_alpha   90.00
_cell.angle_beta   90.00
_cell.angle_gamma   90.00
#
_symmetry.space_group_name_H-M   'P 1'
#
loop_
_entity.id
_entity.type
_entity.pdbx_description
1 polymer ?
#
loop_
_entity_poly.entity_id
_entity_poly.type
_entity_poly.pdbx_seq_one_letter_code
_entity_poly.pdbx_strand_id
1 'polypeptide(L)'
;MGSIVAQASEENNATALLMVGMYDITKKSNNTGKMFDPSNPITGFQSKEKQRLAGWHAIIKSGELGNPVAAMIGGSALLFGDLDPDMKDHYPQPDKALGIKLLDSAHNKGVGKASQYLAIAYHVGLSGVEKNQSKAKEYVLGMIKNTLYSENDKLNYLLPMLYALECAFGKNIPKDFACAFELSKWVAEFGKGKYMINGRSYAGLAAALIVQMHEPATGMDLIVKTKENEAISRHYLEISVSEDDALGEQYQALFYEAGVQGFPMDKKRAVYWYEKALNHKYLDEDQNSRYLLVNSLNRARSN
;
A
#
# COMPACT_ATOMS: atom_id res chain seq x y z
N MET A 1 8.26 -41.54 -2.27
CA MET A 1 7.04 -40.69 -2.34
C MET A 1 6.23 -40.66 -1.03
N GLY A 2 6.77 -41.14 0.11
CA GLY A 2 6.01 -41.25 1.38
C GLY A 2 6.26 -40.16 2.44
N SER A 3 7.13 -39.17 2.22
CA SER A 3 7.44 -38.15 3.26
C SER A 3 6.88 -36.74 2.98
N ILE A 4 6.38 -36.49 1.77
CA ILE A 4 5.86 -35.15 1.38
C ILE A 4 4.38 -34.97 1.77
N VAL A 5 3.63 -36.06 1.91
CA VAL A 5 2.19 -36.03 2.26
C VAL A 5 1.95 -35.82 3.76
N ALA A 6 2.90 -36.20 4.63
CA ALA A 6 2.78 -36.00 6.08
C ALA A 6 3.00 -34.52 6.49
N GLN A 7 3.96 -33.84 5.85
CA GLN A 7 4.32 -32.45 6.18
C GLN A 7 3.23 -31.43 5.77
N ALA A 8 2.49 -31.70 4.68
CA ALA A 8 1.35 -30.88 4.25
C ALA A 8 0.11 -31.02 5.16
N SER A 9 0.05 -32.05 6.01
CA SER A 9 -1.08 -32.26 6.93
C SER A 9 -0.92 -31.50 8.26
N GLU A 10 0.31 -31.22 8.69
CA GLU A 10 0.58 -30.45 9.92
C GLU A 10 0.43 -28.94 9.69
N GLU A 11 0.85 -28.42 8.52
CA GLU A 11 0.71 -26.99 8.18
C GLU A 11 -0.77 -26.55 8.06
N ASN A 12 -1.64 -27.40 7.50
CA ASN A 12 -3.08 -27.13 7.39
C ASN A 12 -3.80 -27.27 8.74
N ASN A 13 -3.32 -28.14 9.64
CA ASN A 13 -3.91 -28.33 10.97
C ASN A 13 -3.63 -27.15 11.91
N ALA A 14 -2.46 -26.51 11.83
CA ALA A 14 -2.17 -25.32 12.65
C ALA A 14 -3.04 -24.12 12.27
N THR A 15 -3.27 -23.90 10.97
CA THR A 15 -4.17 -22.85 10.47
C THR A 15 -5.64 -23.17 10.77
N ALA A 16 -6.06 -24.44 10.66
CA ALA A 16 -7.39 -24.87 11.06
C ALA A 16 -7.63 -24.76 12.58
N LEU A 17 -6.64 -25.09 13.42
CA LEU A 17 -6.71 -24.92 14.88
C LEU A 17 -6.72 -23.45 15.30
N LEU A 18 -6.00 -22.58 14.59
CA LEU A 18 -6.04 -21.12 14.78
C LEU A 18 -7.40 -20.54 14.40
N MET A 19 -7.98 -20.95 13.26
CA MET A 19 -9.30 -20.51 12.84
C MET A 19 -10.40 -21.08 13.74
N VAL A 20 -10.36 -22.35 14.14
CA VAL A 20 -11.34 -22.94 15.07
C VAL A 20 -11.25 -22.30 16.45
N GLY A 21 -10.04 -22.05 16.96
CA GLY A 21 -9.83 -21.35 18.23
C GLY A 21 -10.36 -19.91 18.23
N MET A 22 -10.16 -19.14 17.15
CA MET A 22 -10.65 -17.76 17.05
C MET A 22 -12.14 -17.66 16.64
N TYR A 23 -12.66 -18.62 15.87
CA TYR A 23 -14.06 -18.71 15.45
C TYR A 23 -14.99 -19.16 16.58
N ASP A 24 -14.57 -20.11 17.43
CA ASP A 24 -15.35 -20.50 18.61
C ASP A 24 -15.47 -19.38 19.65
N ILE A 25 -14.47 -18.50 19.75
CA ILE A 25 -14.48 -17.34 20.65
C ILE A 25 -15.51 -16.29 20.20
N THR A 26 -15.72 -16.12 18.90
CA THR A 26 -16.64 -15.10 18.35
C THR A 26 -18.08 -15.60 18.23
N LYS A 27 -18.32 -16.90 18.04
CA LYS A 27 -19.68 -17.45 17.89
C LYS A 27 -20.37 -17.78 19.23
N LYS A 28 -19.62 -18.18 20.27
CA LYS A 28 -20.18 -18.46 21.60
C LYS A 28 -20.59 -17.21 22.39
N SER A 29 -20.21 -16.00 21.97
CA SER A 29 -20.70 -14.77 22.63
C SER A 29 -22.12 -14.38 22.22
N ASN A 30 -22.65 -14.92 21.11
CA ASN A 30 -23.93 -14.47 20.54
C ASN A 30 -25.07 -15.49 20.66
N ASN A 31 -24.83 -16.67 21.24
CA ASN A 31 -25.90 -17.63 21.51
C ASN A 31 -25.52 -18.57 22.67
N THR A 32 -26.08 -18.32 23.85
CA THR A 32 -26.57 -19.32 24.83
C THR A 32 -26.95 -18.62 26.14
N GLY A 33 -28.09 -17.93 26.13
CA GLY A 33 -28.86 -17.78 27.37
C GLY A 33 -29.38 -19.16 27.76
N LYS A 34 -28.99 -19.64 28.94
CA LYS A 34 -29.28 -20.96 29.56
C LYS A 34 -28.25 -22.07 29.27
N MET A 35 -27.26 -22.14 30.14
CA MET A 35 -26.88 -23.34 30.92
C MET A 35 -25.68 -22.94 31.80
N PHE A 36 -25.96 -22.45 33.01
CA PHE A 36 -24.95 -22.36 34.06
C PHE A 36 -25.57 -22.98 35.31
N ASP A 37 -25.06 -24.14 35.70
CA ASP A 37 -25.23 -24.70 37.03
C ASP A 37 -24.15 -24.03 37.92
N PRO A 38 -24.52 -23.14 38.85
CA PRO A 38 -23.56 -22.43 39.67
C PRO A 38 -22.91 -23.32 40.75
N SER A 39 -23.31 -24.59 40.88
CA SER A 39 -22.79 -25.51 41.90
C SER A 39 -21.56 -26.30 41.48
N ASN A 40 -21.18 -26.26 40.19
CA ASN A 40 -20.03 -26.99 39.67
C ASN A 40 -19.06 -26.06 38.93
N PRO A 41 -18.16 -25.35 39.64
CA PRO A 41 -17.11 -24.59 38.97
C PRO A 41 -16.17 -25.58 38.30
N ILE A 42 -16.26 -25.70 36.98
CA ILE A 42 -15.20 -26.34 36.20
C ILE A 42 -13.93 -25.50 36.40
N THR A 43 -13.15 -25.89 37.40
CA THR A 43 -11.82 -25.39 37.70
C THR A 43 -10.89 -25.87 36.60
N GLY A 44 -10.86 -25.15 35.48
CA GLY A 44 -10.02 -25.53 34.34
C GLY A 44 -9.95 -24.50 33.23
N PHE A 45 -10.84 -23.50 33.23
CA PHE A 45 -10.69 -22.36 32.33
C PHE A 45 -9.55 -21.48 32.84
N GLN A 46 -8.35 -21.68 32.28
CA GLN A 46 -7.35 -20.62 32.29
C GLN A 46 -8.02 -19.32 31.87
N SER A 47 -7.68 -18.19 32.52
CA SER A 47 -8.23 -16.89 32.15
C SER A 47 -8.12 -16.70 30.65
N LYS A 48 -9.12 -16.06 30.02
CA LYS A 48 -9.14 -15.78 28.56
C LYS A 48 -7.80 -15.20 28.07
N GLU A 49 -7.15 -14.45 28.94
CA GLU A 49 -5.81 -13.92 28.79
C GLU A 49 -4.72 -14.99 28.55
N LYS A 50 -4.62 -16.01 29.40
CA LYS A 50 -3.64 -17.10 29.23
C LYS A 50 -3.86 -17.85 27.91
N GLN A 51 -5.11 -18.04 27.51
CA GLN A 51 -5.45 -18.65 26.22
C GLN A 51 -4.98 -17.80 25.04
N ARG A 52 -5.17 -16.47 25.11
CA ARG A 52 -4.69 -15.53 24.09
C ARG A 52 -3.16 -15.51 23.99
N LEU A 53 -2.47 -15.47 25.12
CA LEU A 53 -1.01 -15.49 25.15
C LEU A 53 -0.45 -16.81 24.55
N ALA A 54 -1.08 -17.94 24.89
CA ALA A 54 -0.75 -19.23 24.29
C ALA A 54 -0.97 -19.22 22.77
N GLY A 55 -2.05 -18.59 22.29
CA GLY A 55 -2.31 -18.40 20.87
C GLY A 55 -1.21 -17.60 20.16
N TRP A 56 -0.76 -16.49 20.74
CA TRP A 56 0.35 -15.70 20.19
C TRP A 56 1.66 -16.48 20.14
N HIS A 57 2.01 -17.19 21.21
CA HIS A 57 3.19 -18.06 21.21
C HIS A 57 3.11 -19.13 20.11
N ALA A 58 1.92 -19.72 19.89
CA ALA A 58 1.71 -20.69 18.83
C ALA A 58 1.88 -20.08 17.43
N ILE A 59 1.36 -18.87 17.18
CA ILE A 59 1.53 -18.15 15.91
C ILE A 59 3.01 -17.87 15.65
N ILE A 60 3.72 -17.29 16.63
CA ILE A 60 5.14 -16.98 16.51
C ILE A 60 5.93 -18.27 16.23
N LYS A 61 5.65 -19.34 16.99
CA LYS A 61 6.35 -20.60 16.81
C LYS A 61 6.09 -21.22 15.43
N SER A 62 4.86 -21.16 14.94
CA SER A 62 4.50 -21.61 13.58
C SER A 62 5.23 -20.80 12.51
N GLY A 63 5.38 -19.48 12.71
CA GLY A 63 6.18 -18.62 11.86
C GLY A 63 7.67 -19.00 11.84
N GLU A 64 8.26 -19.28 13.01
CA GLU A 64 9.65 -19.78 13.11
C GLU A 64 9.85 -21.12 12.40
N LEU A 65 8.82 -21.98 12.41
CA LEU A 65 8.80 -23.26 11.68
C LEU A 65 8.57 -23.10 10.17
N GLY A 66 8.36 -21.87 9.70
CA GLY A 66 8.31 -21.54 8.28
C GLY A 66 6.91 -21.35 7.72
N ASN A 67 5.83 -21.36 8.51
CA ASN A 67 4.53 -20.99 7.96
C ASN A 67 4.55 -19.48 7.58
N PRO A 68 4.40 -19.12 6.30
CA PRO A 68 4.62 -17.74 5.85
C PRO A 68 3.54 -16.77 6.36
N VAL A 69 2.30 -17.23 6.52
CA VAL A 69 1.20 -16.40 7.04
C VAL A 69 1.37 -16.18 8.54
N ALA A 70 1.71 -17.22 9.29
CA ALA A 70 1.99 -17.09 10.72
C ALA A 70 3.23 -16.22 10.99
N ALA A 71 4.27 -16.35 10.16
CA ALA A 71 5.45 -15.50 10.21
C ALA A 71 5.11 -14.02 9.92
N MET A 72 4.22 -13.75 8.95
CA MET A 72 3.72 -12.40 8.69
C MET A 72 2.95 -11.84 9.91
N ILE A 73 1.99 -12.60 10.45
CA ILE A 73 1.16 -12.15 11.59
C ILE A 73 2.03 -11.94 12.83
N GLY A 74 2.77 -12.96 13.25
CA GLY A 74 3.66 -12.91 14.41
C GLY A 74 4.76 -11.86 14.27
N GLY A 75 5.35 -11.76 13.07
CA GLY A 75 6.37 -10.76 12.77
C GLY A 75 5.85 -9.33 12.88
N SER A 76 4.65 -9.06 12.35
CA SER A 76 4.01 -7.74 12.49
C SER A 76 3.67 -7.39 13.93
N ALA A 77 3.16 -8.36 14.72
CA ALA A 77 2.84 -8.16 16.12
C ALA A 77 4.09 -7.84 16.97
N LEU A 78 5.19 -8.57 16.74
CA LEU A 78 6.45 -8.35 17.43
C LEU A 78 7.14 -7.05 17.01
N LEU A 79 7.01 -6.65 15.75
CA LEU A 79 7.66 -5.45 15.21
C LEU A 79 6.94 -4.17 15.59
N PHE A 80 5.62 -4.11 15.40
CA PHE A 80 4.88 -2.86 15.62
C PHE A 80 4.45 -2.71 17.06
N GLY A 81 4.18 -3.82 17.76
CA GLY A 81 3.39 -3.77 18.97
C GLY A 81 1.98 -3.22 18.67
N ASP A 82 0.97 -3.78 19.31
CA ASP A 82 -0.33 -3.13 19.50
C ASP A 82 -0.96 -2.40 18.29
N LEU A 83 -1.73 -3.12 17.46
CA LEU A 83 -2.78 -2.49 16.64
C LEU A 83 -4.10 -2.33 17.43
N ASP A 84 -4.19 -2.90 18.64
CA ASP A 84 -5.41 -2.92 19.46
C ASP A 84 -5.14 -2.32 20.85
N PRO A 85 -5.55 -1.07 21.11
CA PRO A 85 -5.29 -0.36 22.36
C PRO A 85 -5.79 -1.08 23.62
N ASP A 86 -6.77 -1.97 23.48
CA ASP A 86 -7.37 -2.71 24.60
C ASP A 86 -6.50 -3.91 25.06
N MET A 87 -5.38 -4.15 24.39
CA MET A 87 -4.57 -5.37 24.56
C MET A 87 -3.11 -5.11 24.95
N LYS A 88 -2.74 -3.87 25.31
CA LYS A 88 -1.36 -3.45 25.66
C LYS A 88 -0.60 -4.38 26.61
N ASP A 89 -1.28 -4.94 27.61
CA ASP A 89 -0.64 -5.78 28.64
C ASP A 89 -0.55 -7.27 28.23
N HIS A 90 -1.12 -7.64 27.09
CA HIS A 90 -1.41 -9.04 26.75
C HIS A 90 -0.73 -9.52 25.46
N TYR A 91 0.04 -8.66 24.79
CA TYR A 91 0.84 -9.04 23.63
C TYR A 91 2.20 -9.63 24.04
N PRO A 92 2.78 -10.52 23.22
CA PRO A 92 4.19 -10.85 23.34
C PRO A 92 5.01 -9.56 23.39
N GLN A 93 5.94 -9.50 24.34
CA GLN A 93 6.84 -8.36 24.49
C GLN A 93 7.49 -8.06 23.14
N PRO A 94 7.52 -6.79 22.68
CA PRO A 94 8.08 -6.45 21.38
C PRO A 94 9.50 -6.98 21.23
N ASP A 95 9.69 -7.92 20.32
CA ASP A 95 11.00 -8.42 19.89
C ASP A 95 11.20 -8.04 18.43
N LYS A 96 11.77 -6.85 18.23
CA LYS A 96 11.93 -6.25 16.89
C LYS A 96 12.82 -7.11 16.00
N ALA A 97 13.86 -7.71 16.56
CA ALA A 97 14.80 -8.53 15.81
C ALA A 97 14.11 -9.80 15.30
N LEU A 98 13.35 -10.48 16.17
CA LEU A 98 12.54 -11.62 15.78
C LEU A 98 11.42 -11.20 14.81
N GLY A 99 10.78 -10.05 15.04
CA GLY A 99 9.74 -9.50 14.18
C GLY A 99 10.21 -9.29 12.74
N ILE A 100 11.35 -8.62 12.56
CA ILE A 100 11.98 -8.43 11.24
C ILE A 100 12.34 -9.79 10.62
N LYS A 101 12.95 -10.70 11.37
CA LYS A 101 13.34 -12.03 10.87
C LYS A 101 12.14 -12.83 10.35
N LEU A 102 11.01 -12.80 11.07
CA LEU A 102 9.79 -13.48 10.65
C LEU A 102 9.18 -12.83 9.41
N LEU A 103 9.12 -11.49 9.37
CA LEU A 103 8.64 -10.77 8.18
C LEU A 103 9.54 -11.03 6.97
N ASP A 104 10.86 -11.09 7.13
CA ASP A 104 11.81 -11.43 6.06
C ASP A 104 11.57 -12.84 5.54
N SER A 105 11.33 -13.80 6.44
CA SER A 105 10.98 -15.17 6.06
C SER A 105 9.69 -15.21 5.24
N ALA A 106 8.65 -14.49 5.67
CA ALA A 106 7.38 -14.39 4.96
C ALA A 106 7.53 -13.68 3.59
N HIS A 107 8.31 -12.60 3.55
CA HIS A 107 8.66 -11.87 2.34
C HIS A 107 9.30 -12.79 1.29
N ASN A 108 10.32 -13.54 1.69
CA ASN A 108 11.03 -14.48 0.82
C ASN A 108 10.15 -15.64 0.32
N LYS A 109 9.01 -15.89 0.99
CA LYS A 109 8.00 -16.87 0.60
C LYS A 109 6.82 -16.28 -0.20
N GLY A 110 6.92 -15.02 -0.63
CA GLY A 110 5.92 -14.41 -1.50
C GLY A 110 4.80 -13.69 -0.75
N VAL A 111 4.89 -13.45 0.56
CA VAL A 111 3.84 -12.73 1.29
C VAL A 111 4.00 -11.22 1.09
N GLY A 112 3.24 -10.65 0.16
CA GLY A 112 3.31 -9.22 -0.19
C GLY A 112 3.11 -8.28 1.00
N LYS A 113 2.23 -8.64 1.94
CA LYS A 113 1.99 -7.85 3.16
C LYS A 113 3.22 -7.77 4.08
N ALA A 114 4.03 -8.83 4.14
CA ALA A 114 5.27 -8.81 4.90
C ALA A 114 6.28 -7.82 4.28
N SER A 115 6.36 -7.81 2.95
CA SER A 115 7.13 -6.81 2.19
C SER A 115 6.65 -5.39 2.50
N GLN A 116 5.33 -5.17 2.56
CA GLN A 116 4.74 -3.87 2.89
C GLN A 116 5.19 -3.38 4.27
N TYR A 117 5.10 -4.25 5.28
CA TYR A 117 5.51 -3.93 6.65
C TYR A 117 7.00 -3.60 6.76
N LEU A 118 7.87 -4.39 6.11
CA LEU A 118 9.31 -4.15 6.11
C LEU A 118 9.68 -2.88 5.36
N ALA A 119 9.04 -2.62 4.21
CA ALA A 119 9.22 -1.38 3.46
C ALA A 119 8.90 -0.16 4.31
N ILE A 120 7.74 -0.14 4.99
CA ILE A 120 7.37 0.96 5.89
C ILE A 120 8.37 1.09 7.04
N ALA A 121 8.70 -0.03 7.70
CA ALA A 121 9.59 -0.03 8.85
C ALA A 121 10.96 0.58 8.53
N TYR A 122 11.57 0.17 7.42
CA TYR A 122 12.85 0.73 6.98
C TYR A 122 12.74 2.12 6.38
N HIS A 123 11.60 2.49 5.79
CA HIS A 123 11.42 3.80 5.18
C HIS A 123 11.29 4.93 6.20
N VAL A 124 10.46 4.73 7.23
CA VAL A 124 10.21 5.76 8.26
C VAL A 124 10.99 5.52 9.55
N GLY A 125 11.72 4.41 9.67
CA GLY A 125 12.37 3.99 10.91
C GLY A 125 11.38 3.56 12.00
N LEU A 126 10.29 2.92 11.59
CA LEU A 126 9.17 2.59 12.48
C LEU A 126 9.62 1.61 13.58
N SER A 127 9.06 1.76 14.77
CA SER A 127 9.39 0.91 15.92
C SER A 127 10.86 0.88 16.28
N GLY A 128 11.63 1.92 15.95
CA GLY A 128 13.07 1.97 16.22
C GLY A 128 13.91 1.04 15.33
N VAL A 129 13.35 0.58 14.20
CA VAL A 129 14.15 0.07 13.09
C VAL A 129 14.99 1.23 12.54
N GLU A 130 16.27 1.02 12.31
CA GLU A 130 17.11 2.05 11.70
C GLU A 130 16.64 2.31 10.26
N LYS A 131 16.43 3.59 9.93
CA LYS A 131 15.99 4.01 8.60
C LYS A 131 17.00 3.56 7.54
N ASN A 132 16.53 2.80 6.54
CA ASN A 132 17.37 2.27 5.47
C ASN A 132 16.60 2.28 4.14
N GLN A 133 16.86 3.29 3.30
CA GLN A 133 16.13 3.46 2.04
C GLN A 133 16.45 2.38 1.00
N SER A 134 17.66 1.81 1.02
CA SER A 134 18.03 0.73 0.10
C SER A 134 17.18 -0.51 0.38
N LYS A 135 17.05 -0.88 1.66
CA LYS A 135 16.18 -1.97 2.09
C LYS A 135 14.71 -1.67 1.85
N ALA A 136 14.25 -0.45 2.16
CA ALA A 136 12.86 -0.06 1.88
C ALA A 136 12.51 -0.24 0.39
N LYS A 137 13.39 0.21 -0.52
CA LYS A 137 13.25 0.00 -1.97
C LYS A 137 13.21 -1.49 -2.34
N GLU A 138 14.11 -2.29 -1.78
CA GLU A 138 14.15 -3.74 -2.01
C GLU A 138 12.81 -4.40 -1.65
N TYR A 139 12.24 -4.09 -0.49
CA TYR A 139 10.95 -4.64 -0.08
C TYR A 139 9.78 -4.09 -0.90
N VAL A 140 9.80 -2.83 -1.35
CA VAL A 140 8.78 -2.32 -2.28
C VAL A 140 8.81 -3.10 -3.60
N LEU A 141 10.00 -3.32 -4.17
CA LEU A 141 10.16 -4.10 -5.40
C LEU A 141 9.79 -5.57 -5.21
N GLY A 142 10.15 -6.13 -4.07
CA GLY A 142 9.77 -7.49 -3.70
C GLY A 142 8.27 -7.63 -3.45
N MET A 143 7.61 -6.63 -2.87
CA MET A 143 6.16 -6.55 -2.78
C MET A 143 5.55 -6.58 -4.17
N ILE A 144 6.03 -5.76 -5.09
CA ILE A 144 5.55 -5.72 -6.48
C ILE A 144 5.62 -7.09 -7.16
N LYS A 145 6.76 -7.79 -7.01
CA LYS A 145 6.93 -9.15 -7.56
C LYS A 145 5.97 -10.17 -6.93
N ASN A 146 5.75 -10.07 -5.62
CA ASN A 146 4.99 -11.05 -4.84
C ASN A 146 3.46 -10.79 -4.87
N THR A 147 3.05 -9.54 -5.12
CA THR A 147 1.64 -9.10 -5.07
C THR A 147 0.86 -9.43 -6.35
N LEU A 148 1.53 -9.96 -7.38
CA LEU A 148 0.87 -10.48 -8.58
C LEU A 148 -0.15 -11.61 -8.29
N TYR A 149 -0.25 -12.10 -7.04
CA TYR A 149 -1.07 -13.26 -6.67
C TYR A 149 -2.17 -13.02 -5.61
N SER A 150 -2.28 -11.85 -4.96
CA SER A 150 -3.35 -11.62 -3.97
C SER A 150 -4.31 -10.52 -4.43
N GLU A 151 -5.43 -10.92 -5.02
CA GLU A 151 -6.38 -10.01 -5.68
C GLU A 151 -7.06 -9.00 -4.74
N ASN A 152 -6.98 -9.08 -3.41
CA ASN A 152 -7.93 -8.42 -2.50
C ASN A 152 -7.46 -7.19 -1.68
N ASP A 153 -6.19 -6.75 -1.76
CA ASP A 153 -5.69 -5.72 -0.82
C ASP A 153 -5.50 -4.33 -1.47
N LYS A 154 -6.47 -3.44 -1.27
CA LYS A 154 -6.41 -2.02 -1.69
C LYS A 154 -5.19 -1.26 -1.13
N LEU A 155 -4.58 -1.74 -0.05
CA LEU A 155 -3.39 -1.11 0.51
C LEU A 155 -2.11 -1.34 -0.30
N ASN A 156 -2.12 -2.27 -1.26
CA ASN A 156 -0.90 -2.67 -1.98
C ASN A 156 -0.40 -1.63 -3.00
N TYR A 157 -1.22 -0.66 -3.41
CA TYR A 157 -0.82 0.38 -4.37
C TYR A 157 -0.39 1.70 -3.72
N LEU A 158 -0.87 1.99 -2.51
CA LEU A 158 -0.58 3.26 -1.82
C LEU A 158 0.89 3.40 -1.48
N LEU A 159 1.53 2.32 -1.01
CA LEU A 159 2.93 2.36 -0.59
C LEU A 159 3.90 2.53 -1.76
N PRO A 160 3.80 1.77 -2.88
CA PRO A 160 4.60 2.02 -4.08
C PRO A 160 4.43 3.43 -4.62
N MET A 161 3.20 3.96 -4.57
CA MET A 161 2.93 5.32 -5.03
C MET A 161 3.56 6.38 -4.12
N LEU A 162 3.40 6.27 -2.80
CA LEU A 162 4.07 7.18 -1.86
C LEU A 162 5.59 7.13 -2.04
N TYR A 163 6.13 5.93 -2.21
CA TYR A 163 7.56 5.73 -2.48
C TYR A 163 7.98 6.35 -3.81
N ALA A 164 7.15 6.23 -4.86
CA ALA A 164 7.39 6.87 -6.15
C ALA A 164 7.41 8.39 -6.05
N LEU A 165 6.49 8.98 -5.28
CA LEU A 165 6.46 10.42 -5.02
C LEU A 165 7.70 10.88 -4.28
N GLU A 166 8.09 10.16 -3.23
CA GLU A 166 9.28 10.52 -2.47
C GLU A 166 10.57 10.39 -3.29
N CYS A 167 10.65 9.36 -4.15
CA CYS A 167 11.72 9.22 -5.13
C CYS A 167 11.75 10.40 -6.13
N ALA A 168 10.59 10.92 -6.56
CA ALA A 168 10.54 12.03 -7.50
C ALA A 168 10.88 13.38 -6.86
N PHE A 169 10.42 13.63 -5.63
CA PHE A 169 10.58 14.93 -4.96
C PHE A 169 11.82 15.02 -4.07
N GLY A 170 12.47 13.90 -3.75
CA GLY A 170 13.69 13.91 -2.95
C GLY A 170 13.46 14.23 -1.47
N LYS A 171 12.21 14.11 -0.96
CA LYS A 171 11.83 14.61 0.36
C LYS A 171 12.44 13.81 1.51
N ASN A 172 12.62 12.49 1.34
CA ASN A 172 13.26 11.60 2.34
C ASN A 172 14.18 10.52 1.74
N ILE A 173 14.18 10.38 0.41
CA ILE A 173 14.98 9.45 -0.37
C ILE A 173 15.78 10.33 -1.35
N PRO A 174 17.04 10.01 -1.68
CA PRO A 174 17.70 10.65 -2.81
C PRO A 174 16.80 10.60 -4.04
N LYS A 175 16.75 11.71 -4.78
CA LYS A 175 15.93 11.83 -5.98
C LYS A 175 16.29 10.70 -6.96
N ASP A 176 15.34 9.82 -7.25
CA ASP A 176 15.51 8.64 -8.11
C ASP A 176 14.29 8.51 -9.03
N PHE A 177 14.36 9.25 -10.11
CA PHE A 177 13.28 9.36 -11.07
C PHE A 177 13.03 8.07 -11.87
N ALA A 178 14.05 7.26 -12.10
CA ALA A 178 13.88 5.94 -12.72
C ALA A 178 13.04 5.03 -11.81
N CYS A 179 13.32 5.05 -10.50
CA CYS A 179 12.49 4.35 -9.52
C CYS A 179 11.07 4.90 -9.47
N ALA A 180 10.90 6.22 -9.43
CA ALA A 180 9.58 6.84 -9.45
C ALA A 180 8.77 6.45 -10.69
N PHE A 181 9.41 6.41 -11.86
CA PHE A 181 8.80 6.02 -13.12
C PHE A 181 8.35 4.56 -13.12
N GLU A 182 9.24 3.62 -12.79
CA GLU A 182 8.93 2.18 -12.78
C GLU A 182 7.81 1.85 -11.79
N LEU A 183 7.84 2.45 -10.60
CA LEU A 183 6.77 2.29 -9.60
C LEU A 183 5.44 2.85 -10.08
N SER A 184 5.46 4.03 -10.70
CA SER A 184 4.26 4.67 -11.24
C SER A 184 3.66 3.87 -12.38
N LYS A 185 4.50 3.35 -13.29
CA LYS A 185 4.10 2.45 -14.37
C LYS A 185 3.45 1.19 -13.82
N TRP A 186 4.08 0.56 -12.83
CA TRP A 186 3.51 -0.63 -12.19
C TRP A 186 2.15 -0.36 -11.54
N VAL A 187 2.02 0.74 -10.78
CA VAL A 187 0.74 1.13 -10.16
C VAL A 187 -0.34 1.33 -11.24
N ALA A 188 0.00 1.97 -12.35
CA ALA A 188 -0.91 2.23 -13.44
C ALA A 188 -1.32 0.95 -14.19
N GLU A 189 -0.41 0.00 -14.41
CA GLU A 189 -0.69 -1.29 -15.05
C GLU A 189 -1.53 -2.21 -14.15
N PHE A 190 -1.17 -2.31 -12.86
CA PHE A 190 -1.90 -3.13 -11.89
C PHE A 190 -3.30 -2.57 -11.59
N GLY A 191 -3.44 -1.24 -11.59
CA GLY A 191 -4.71 -0.54 -11.37
C GLY A 191 -5.79 -0.84 -12.41
N LYS A 192 -5.41 -1.22 -13.64
CA LYS A 192 -6.35 -1.55 -14.74
C LYS A 192 -7.24 -2.76 -14.44
N GLY A 193 -6.87 -3.61 -13.47
CA GLY A 193 -7.47 -4.94 -13.31
C GLY A 193 -8.80 -5.05 -12.54
N LYS A 194 -9.12 -4.18 -11.57
CA LYS A 194 -10.35 -4.36 -10.74
C LYS A 194 -10.70 -3.26 -9.72
N TYR A 195 -9.79 -2.34 -9.38
CA TYR A 195 -10.00 -1.37 -8.29
C TYR A 195 -10.22 0.05 -8.83
N MET A 196 -11.44 0.28 -9.32
CA MET A 196 -11.89 1.48 -10.05
C MET A 196 -11.86 2.82 -9.27
N ILE A 197 -11.44 2.86 -8.00
CA ILE A 197 -11.63 4.08 -7.19
C ILE A 197 -10.32 4.86 -6.96
N ASN A 198 -9.14 4.22 -6.99
CA ASN A 198 -7.87 4.95 -6.75
C ASN A 198 -6.81 4.74 -7.85
N GLY A 199 -6.83 3.64 -8.61
CA GLY A 199 -5.85 3.39 -9.69
C GLY A 199 -5.82 4.48 -10.78
N ARG A 200 -6.92 5.23 -10.90
CA ARG A 200 -7.19 6.24 -11.93
C ARG A 200 -6.54 7.58 -11.63
N SER A 201 -6.62 8.03 -10.39
CA SER A 201 -5.92 9.21 -9.89
C SER A 201 -4.39 9.03 -9.90
N TYR A 202 -3.92 7.78 -9.86
CA TYR A 202 -2.48 7.46 -9.98
C TYR A 202 -1.96 7.46 -11.41
N ALA A 203 -2.83 7.28 -12.43
CA ALA A 203 -2.46 7.52 -13.82
C ALA A 203 -2.21 9.02 -14.07
N GLY A 204 -3.03 9.90 -13.48
CA GLY A 204 -2.79 11.34 -13.46
C GLY A 204 -1.51 11.73 -12.71
N LEU A 205 -1.24 11.12 -11.56
CA LEU A 205 0.00 11.33 -10.79
C LEU A 205 1.25 10.80 -11.52
N ALA A 206 1.15 9.64 -12.17
CA ALA A 206 2.22 9.07 -13.00
C ALA A 206 2.54 10.01 -14.17
N ALA A 207 1.51 10.53 -14.85
CA ALA A 207 1.66 11.52 -15.90
C ALA A 207 2.31 12.82 -15.37
N ALA A 208 1.88 13.28 -14.19
CA ALA A 208 2.43 14.45 -13.52
C ALA A 208 3.89 14.29 -13.11
N LEU A 209 4.26 13.12 -12.59
CA LEU A 209 5.65 12.79 -12.26
C LEU A 209 6.53 12.75 -13.50
N ILE A 210 6.04 12.19 -14.61
CA ILE A 210 6.75 12.18 -15.90
C ILE A 210 6.95 13.60 -16.44
N VAL A 211 6.02 14.52 -16.17
CA VAL A 211 6.13 15.92 -16.61
C VAL A 211 6.93 16.81 -15.64
N GLN A 212 6.89 16.60 -14.32
CA GLN A 212 7.80 17.28 -13.40
C GLN A 212 9.26 16.87 -13.61
N MET A 213 9.51 15.66 -14.12
CA MET A 213 10.81 15.25 -14.65
C MET A 213 11.29 16.08 -15.85
N HIS A 214 10.42 16.85 -16.50
CA HIS A 214 10.74 17.69 -17.66
C HIS A 214 11.08 19.15 -17.32
N GLU A 215 10.97 19.61 -16.05
CA GLU A 215 11.32 21.00 -15.72
C GLU A 215 12.83 21.27 -15.95
N PRO A 216 13.19 22.18 -16.87
CA PRO A 216 14.58 22.44 -17.21
C PRO A 216 15.15 23.50 -16.25
N ALA A 217 15.37 23.14 -14.98
CA ALA A 217 16.06 24.05 -14.06
C ALA A 217 16.73 23.27 -12.91
N THR A 218 17.66 22.36 -13.21
CA THR A 218 18.86 22.00 -12.41
C THR A 218 19.48 20.71 -12.96
N GLY A 219 20.15 20.82 -14.12
CA GLY A 219 21.21 19.87 -14.53
C GLY A 219 20.87 18.38 -14.58
N MET A 220 19.83 17.96 -15.30
CA MET A 220 19.61 16.54 -15.60
C MET A 220 19.41 16.30 -17.10
N ASP A 221 20.46 15.79 -17.76
CA ASP A 221 20.44 15.25 -19.14
C ASP A 221 20.09 13.74 -19.19
N LEU A 222 19.72 13.12 -18.06
CA LEU A 222 19.78 11.64 -17.92
C LEU A 222 18.48 10.91 -17.52
N ILE A 223 17.33 11.58 -17.41
CA ILE A 223 16.06 10.89 -17.70
C ILE A 223 15.70 11.31 -19.10
N VAL A 224 16.12 10.48 -20.03
CA VAL A 224 15.98 10.69 -21.46
C VAL A 224 14.56 11.20 -21.73
N LYS A 225 14.48 12.39 -22.32
CA LYS A 225 13.29 12.90 -23.03
C LYS A 225 12.99 11.96 -24.20
N THR A 226 12.56 10.73 -23.91
CA THR A 226 12.17 9.79 -24.95
C THR A 226 10.76 10.13 -25.38
N LYS A 227 10.52 10.06 -26.68
CA LYS A 227 9.15 10.03 -27.23
C LYS A 227 8.31 8.91 -26.61
N GLU A 228 8.96 7.87 -26.09
CA GLU A 228 8.31 6.76 -25.38
C GLU A 228 7.69 7.21 -24.05
N ASN A 229 8.42 7.94 -23.21
CA ASN A 229 7.88 8.44 -21.93
C ASN A 229 6.74 9.45 -22.16
N GLU A 230 6.84 10.26 -23.22
CA GLU A 230 5.77 11.15 -23.67
C GLU A 230 4.50 10.35 -24.05
N ALA A 231 4.66 9.34 -24.89
CA ALA A 231 3.56 8.49 -25.34
C ALA A 231 2.91 7.75 -24.16
N ILE A 232 3.70 7.29 -23.20
CA ILE A 232 3.22 6.63 -21.98
C ILE A 232 2.44 7.61 -21.11
N SER A 233 2.98 8.80 -20.84
CA SER A 233 2.28 9.83 -20.05
C SER A 233 0.95 10.23 -20.68
N ARG A 234 0.96 10.49 -22.00
CA ARG A 234 -0.25 10.79 -22.76
C ARG A 234 -1.27 9.66 -22.69
N HIS A 235 -0.85 8.41 -22.92
CA HIS A 235 -1.73 7.25 -22.87
C HIS A 235 -2.43 7.12 -21.51
N TYR A 236 -1.70 7.30 -20.41
CA TYR A 236 -2.28 7.22 -19.07
C TYR A 236 -3.18 8.40 -18.73
N LEU A 237 -2.85 9.60 -19.20
CA LEU A 237 -3.68 10.78 -19.05
C LEU A 237 -4.98 10.67 -19.85
N GLU A 238 -4.92 10.14 -21.08
CA GLU A 238 -6.10 9.87 -21.91
C GLU A 238 -7.03 8.86 -21.24
N ILE A 239 -6.49 7.79 -20.63
CA ILE A 239 -7.29 6.85 -19.84
C ILE A 239 -7.97 7.58 -18.67
N SER A 240 -7.20 8.31 -17.86
CA SER A 240 -7.72 9.02 -16.69
C SER A 240 -8.84 10.00 -17.06
N VAL A 241 -8.64 10.79 -18.10
CA VAL A 241 -9.65 11.75 -18.60
C VAL A 241 -10.87 11.04 -19.20
N SER A 242 -10.70 9.93 -19.90
CA SER A 242 -11.81 9.15 -20.47
C SER A 242 -12.72 8.55 -19.40
N GLU A 243 -12.19 8.38 -18.19
CA GLU A 243 -12.90 7.84 -17.03
C GLU A 243 -13.52 8.93 -16.14
N ASP A 244 -13.50 10.20 -16.58
CA ASP A 244 -14.07 11.33 -15.84
C ASP A 244 -13.39 11.49 -14.45
N ASP A 245 -12.06 11.43 -14.40
CA ASP A 245 -11.26 11.70 -13.19
C ASP A 245 -10.81 13.17 -13.16
N ALA A 246 -11.24 13.94 -12.15
CA ALA A 246 -10.96 15.39 -12.13
C ALA A 246 -9.46 15.70 -11.98
N LEU A 247 -8.67 14.82 -11.37
CA LEU A 247 -7.21 14.97 -11.31
C LEU A 247 -6.58 14.77 -12.69
N GLY A 248 -7.00 13.75 -13.43
CA GLY A 248 -6.64 13.58 -14.84
C GLY A 248 -6.97 14.80 -15.69
N GLU A 249 -8.18 15.33 -15.54
CA GLU A 249 -8.62 16.53 -16.25
C GLU A 249 -7.81 17.78 -15.85
N GLN A 250 -7.49 17.93 -14.56
CA GLN A 250 -6.60 18.98 -14.07
C GLN A 250 -5.21 18.90 -14.72
N TYR A 251 -4.62 17.71 -14.79
CA TYR A 251 -3.30 17.53 -15.40
C TYR A 251 -3.32 17.74 -16.91
N GLN A 252 -4.39 17.30 -17.58
CA GLN A 252 -4.63 17.60 -19.00
C GLN A 252 -4.69 19.11 -19.25
N ALA A 253 -5.35 19.85 -18.36
CA ALA A 253 -5.40 21.30 -18.42
C ALA A 253 -4.01 21.94 -18.26
N LEU A 254 -3.25 21.51 -17.24
CA LEU A 254 -1.88 21.96 -17.00
C LEU A 254 -0.96 21.71 -18.21
N PHE A 255 -1.10 20.56 -18.88
CA PHE A 255 -0.24 20.24 -20.03
C PHE A 255 -0.53 21.14 -21.24
N TYR A 256 -1.80 21.44 -21.49
CA TYR A 256 -2.20 22.42 -22.51
C TYR A 256 -1.83 23.85 -22.12
N GLU A 257 -1.85 24.20 -20.83
CA GLU A 257 -1.44 25.52 -20.35
C GLU A 257 0.08 25.72 -20.53
N ALA A 258 0.89 24.72 -20.18
CA ALA A 258 2.35 24.78 -20.22
C ALA A 258 2.96 24.49 -21.60
N GLY A 259 2.24 23.82 -22.50
CA GLY A 259 2.77 23.45 -23.81
C GLY A 259 3.81 22.33 -23.75
N VAL A 260 3.53 21.26 -23.01
CA VAL A 260 4.44 20.11 -22.87
C VAL A 260 4.50 19.33 -24.19
N GLN A 261 5.67 18.78 -24.55
CA GLN A 261 5.84 18.02 -25.79
C GLN A 261 4.71 16.99 -25.97
N GLY A 262 3.98 17.11 -27.08
CA GLY A 262 2.78 16.31 -27.35
C GLY A 262 1.43 16.95 -27.04
N PHE A 263 1.43 17.98 -26.19
CA PHE A 263 0.33 18.87 -25.85
C PHE A 263 0.75 20.29 -26.24
N PRO A 264 0.53 20.70 -27.50
CA PRO A 264 0.88 22.06 -27.91
C PRO A 264 0.14 23.05 -27.00
N MET A 265 0.81 24.15 -26.66
CA MET A 265 0.22 25.17 -25.78
C MET A 265 -1.12 25.63 -26.37
N ASP A 266 -2.22 25.36 -25.67
CA ASP A 266 -3.58 25.66 -26.08
C ASP A 266 -4.41 26.05 -24.85
N LYS A 267 -4.39 27.34 -24.53
CA LYS A 267 -5.06 27.88 -23.34
C LYS A 267 -6.57 27.67 -23.38
N LYS A 268 -7.19 27.66 -24.57
CA LYS A 268 -8.63 27.42 -24.68
C LYS A 268 -8.97 26.00 -24.26
N ARG A 269 -8.15 25.02 -24.67
CA ARG A 269 -8.27 23.64 -24.18
C ARG A 269 -7.96 23.54 -22.69
N ALA A 270 -6.93 24.25 -22.21
CA ALA A 270 -6.62 24.27 -20.78
C ALA A 270 -7.81 24.74 -19.94
N VAL A 271 -8.43 25.87 -20.32
CA VAL A 271 -9.64 26.40 -19.68
C VAL A 271 -10.78 25.37 -19.69
N TYR A 272 -11.05 24.76 -20.84
CA TYR A 272 -12.08 23.71 -20.95
C TYR A 272 -11.84 22.56 -19.97
N TRP A 273 -10.61 22.05 -19.89
CA TRP A 273 -10.29 20.93 -19.00
C TRP A 273 -10.32 21.32 -17.51
N TYR A 274 -9.89 22.53 -17.15
CA TYR A 274 -10.06 23.03 -15.78
C TYR A 274 -11.53 23.20 -15.39
N GLU A 275 -12.36 23.69 -16.31
CA GLU A 275 -13.81 23.80 -16.09
C GLU A 275 -14.46 22.43 -15.95
N LYS A 276 -14.04 21.45 -16.77
CA LYS A 276 -14.51 20.06 -16.66
C LYS A 276 -14.12 19.48 -15.29
N ALA A 277 -12.86 19.64 -14.88
CA ALA A 277 -12.37 19.19 -13.58
C ALA A 277 -13.20 19.79 -12.43
N LEU A 278 -13.51 21.08 -12.47
CA LEU A 278 -14.30 21.76 -11.44
C LEU A 278 -15.77 21.31 -11.34
N ASN A 279 -16.30 20.64 -12.37
CA ASN A 279 -17.69 20.15 -12.36
C ASN A 279 -17.86 18.82 -11.61
N HIS A 280 -16.77 18.24 -11.10
CA HIS A 280 -16.82 17.02 -10.30
C HIS A 280 -17.38 17.26 -8.91
N LYS A 281 -18.42 16.50 -8.55
CA LYS A 281 -19.16 16.67 -7.27
C LYS A 281 -18.29 16.52 -6.02
N TYR A 282 -17.27 15.66 -6.05
CA TYR A 282 -16.42 15.43 -4.88
C TYR A 282 -15.55 16.66 -4.52
N LEU A 283 -15.36 17.61 -5.44
CA LEU A 283 -14.68 18.88 -5.18
C LEU A 283 -15.54 19.87 -4.38
N ASP A 284 -16.83 19.59 -4.19
CA ASP A 284 -17.66 20.37 -3.26
C ASP A 284 -17.23 20.10 -1.80
N GLU A 285 -16.71 18.90 -1.52
CA GLU A 285 -16.25 18.48 -0.19
C GLU A 285 -14.76 18.83 0.04
N ASP A 286 -13.94 18.86 -1.02
CA ASP A 286 -12.52 19.25 -0.96
C ASP A 286 -12.28 20.70 -1.43
N GLN A 287 -12.51 21.63 -0.51
CA GLN A 287 -12.36 23.08 -0.75
C GLN A 287 -10.93 23.48 -1.15
N ASN A 288 -9.91 22.76 -0.68
CA ASN A 288 -8.51 23.06 -1.02
C ASN A 288 -8.21 22.72 -2.49
N SER A 289 -8.61 21.53 -2.93
CA SER A 289 -8.46 21.11 -4.33
C SER A 289 -9.25 22.03 -5.26
N ARG A 290 -10.48 22.40 -4.89
CA ARG A 290 -11.29 23.37 -5.63
C ARG A 290 -10.61 24.72 -5.76
N TYR A 291 -10.04 25.26 -4.68
CA TYR A 291 -9.34 26.54 -4.68
C TYR A 291 -8.13 26.53 -5.64
N LEU A 292 -7.33 25.46 -5.62
CA LEU A 292 -6.19 25.31 -6.53
C LEU A 292 -6.62 25.26 -8.00
N LEU A 293 -7.72 24.55 -8.30
CA LEU A 293 -8.29 24.48 -9.64
C LEU A 293 -8.82 25.83 -10.12
N VAL A 294 -9.56 26.56 -9.28
CA VAL A 294 -10.06 27.91 -9.61
C VAL A 294 -8.91 28.86 -9.90
N ASN A 295 -7.85 28.84 -9.10
CA ASN A 295 -6.67 29.67 -9.35
C ASN A 295 -5.99 29.32 -10.67
N SER A 296 -5.90 28.03 -11.00
CA SER A 296 -5.29 27.56 -12.25
C SER A 296 -6.13 27.93 -13.46
N LEU A 297 -7.46 27.80 -13.36
CA LEU A 297 -8.41 28.30 -14.36
C LEU A 297 -8.25 29.81 -14.58
N ASN A 298 -8.14 30.59 -13.51
CA ASN A 298 -7.97 32.04 -13.61
C ASN A 298 -6.66 32.43 -14.31
N ARG A 299 -5.55 31.73 -14.01
CA ARG A 299 -4.27 31.93 -14.71
C ARG A 299 -4.36 31.59 -16.20
N ALA A 300 -5.02 30.48 -16.53
CA ALA A 300 -5.20 30.06 -17.93
C ALA A 300 -6.06 31.05 -18.73
N ARG A 301 -6.98 31.77 -18.07
CA ARG A 301 -7.82 32.83 -18.68
C ARG A 301 -7.12 34.18 -18.81
N SER A 302 -6.18 34.50 -17.92
CA SER A 302 -5.57 35.85 -17.84
C SER A 302 -4.43 36.09 -18.82
N ASN A 303 -3.84 35.03 -19.38
CA ASN A 303 -2.67 35.10 -20.26
C ASN A 303 -3.05 34.89 -21.71
#